data_AF-A0A933J3H5-F1
#
_entry.id   AF-A0A933J3H5-F1
#
_cell.length_a   1.000
_cell.length_b   1.000
_cell.length_c   1.000
_cell.angle_alpha   90.00
_cell.angle_beta   90.00
_cell.angle_gamma   90.00
#
_symmetry.space_group_name_H-M   'P 1'
#
loop_
_entity.id
_entity.type
_entity.pdbx_description
1 polymer ?
#
loop_
_entity_poly.entity_id
_entity_poly.type
_entity_poly.pdbx_seq_one_letter_code
_entity_poly.pdbx_strand_id
1 'polypeptide(L)'
;FVLTAGGGSNGRIDANTSAKGIKGVTTVTIGGGTFTIDSADDAVHSNGGIVVNGGAFAIATGDDGMHADATLQVNGGDIKITKSYEGLESAVITINDGTIRIVSSDDGLNGAGGNDGSGIAPGPGFGGARGARPPGQDTFAAAAKYWLYIRGGYIVIEAVGDGIDINGSIEMTNGVVIVNGPIVRMNSALDYDATFKLTGGFLVAAGSSGMAQAPDDSSTQYALLLNTTTTQRAGDLVHIRSSDGKSLLTFAPTKEYQSIAFSSPELVKGTTYEVYFGGSSTGTVKDGVYQNGTYSPGTKNTSFTTSSVVTRIGVTRFR
;
A
#
# COMPACT_ATOMS: atom_id res chain seq x y z
N PHE A 1 -18.31 -8.01 18.44
CA PHE A 1 -17.24 -8.65 19.21
C PHE A 1 -16.25 -7.59 19.65
N VAL A 2 -15.86 -7.59 20.92
CA VAL A 2 -14.77 -6.76 21.45
C VAL A 2 -13.74 -7.73 21.99
N LEU A 3 -12.56 -7.75 21.37
CA LEU A 3 -11.49 -8.70 21.64
C LEU A 3 -10.27 -7.93 22.12
N THR A 4 -9.79 -8.27 23.31
CA THR A 4 -8.54 -7.72 23.84
C THR A 4 -7.62 -8.86 24.24
N ALA A 5 -6.38 -8.86 23.75
CA ALA A 5 -5.41 -9.92 23.99
C ALA A 5 -4.02 -9.35 24.29
N GLY A 6 -3.29 -9.98 25.21
CA GLY A 6 -1.91 -9.58 25.56
C GLY A 6 -1.73 -8.18 26.15
N GLY A 7 -2.80 -7.53 26.64
CA GLY A 7 -2.75 -6.14 27.09
C GLY A 7 -2.96 -5.10 25.98
N GLY A 8 -3.41 -5.54 24.80
CA GLY A 8 -3.69 -4.69 23.66
C GLY A 8 -2.45 -4.35 22.85
N SER A 9 -2.62 -3.47 21.87
CA SER A 9 -1.61 -3.05 20.89
C SER A 9 -0.37 -2.35 21.46
N ASN A 10 -0.37 -2.04 22.75
CA ASN A 10 0.81 -1.52 23.47
C ASN A 10 1.34 -2.52 24.50
N GLY A 11 0.72 -3.70 24.59
CA GLY A 11 1.11 -4.78 25.45
C GLY A 11 2.44 -5.37 25.01
N ARG A 12 3.26 -5.76 25.99
CA ARG A 12 4.48 -6.51 25.76
C ARG A 12 4.30 -7.89 26.35
N ILE A 13 4.43 -8.90 25.51
CA ILE A 13 4.22 -10.30 25.86
C ILE A 13 5.51 -11.09 25.68
N ASP A 14 5.59 -12.26 26.31
CA ASP A 14 6.65 -13.22 26.04
C ASP A 14 6.48 -13.80 24.63
N ALA A 15 7.59 -14.07 23.93
CA ALA A 15 7.57 -14.57 22.55
C ALA A 15 6.81 -15.90 22.37
N ASN A 16 6.67 -16.70 23.42
CA ASN A 16 5.93 -17.97 23.35
C ASN A 16 4.43 -17.82 23.66
N THR A 17 3.99 -16.62 24.06
CA THR A 17 2.59 -16.38 24.42
C THR A 17 1.83 -15.89 23.20
N SER A 18 0.84 -16.67 22.76
CA SER A 18 -0.07 -16.23 21.70
C SER A 18 -1.01 -15.15 22.24
N ALA A 19 -0.87 -13.91 21.78
CA ALA A 19 -1.78 -12.80 22.11
C ALA A 19 -2.61 -12.30 20.93
N LYS A 20 -2.86 -13.20 19.97
CA LYS A 20 -3.67 -12.95 18.78
C LYS A 20 -5.14 -12.75 19.14
N GLY A 21 -5.82 -11.85 18.42
CA GLY A 21 -7.25 -11.58 18.63
C GLY A 21 -8.14 -12.74 18.20
N ILE A 22 -8.07 -13.09 16.92
CA ILE A 22 -8.72 -14.27 16.32
C ILE A 22 -7.63 -15.17 15.75
N LYS A 23 -7.57 -16.44 16.15
CA LYS A 23 -6.56 -17.39 15.68
C LYS A 23 -7.20 -18.67 15.17
N GLY A 24 -6.79 -19.12 13.98
CA GLY A 24 -7.16 -20.42 13.43
C GLY A 24 -5.93 -21.16 12.91
N VAL A 25 -5.78 -22.44 13.27
CA VAL A 25 -4.59 -23.23 12.85
C VAL A 25 -4.54 -23.41 11.34
N THR A 26 -5.68 -23.71 10.69
CA THR A 26 -5.72 -23.98 9.24
C THR A 26 -6.34 -22.84 8.47
N THR A 27 -7.48 -22.33 8.94
CA THR A 27 -8.18 -21.24 8.26
C THR A 27 -8.99 -20.43 9.27
N VAL A 28 -9.05 -19.12 9.07
CA VAL A 28 -10.05 -18.23 9.65
C VAL A 28 -10.97 -17.74 8.54
N THR A 29 -12.28 -18.00 8.66
CA THR A 29 -13.29 -17.49 7.73
C THR A 29 -14.25 -16.58 8.47
N ILE A 30 -14.32 -15.32 8.06
CA ILE A 30 -15.21 -14.31 8.64
C ILE A 30 -16.32 -14.01 7.63
N GLY A 31 -17.53 -14.50 7.92
CA GLY A 31 -18.72 -14.25 7.09
C GLY A 31 -19.23 -12.80 7.18
N GLY A 32 -19.03 -12.16 8.33
CA GLY A 32 -19.54 -10.83 8.65
C GLY A 32 -19.55 -10.59 10.17
N GLY A 33 -20.05 -9.43 10.58
CA GLY A 33 -20.12 -9.00 11.99
C GLY A 33 -19.34 -7.71 12.25
N THR A 34 -19.37 -7.23 13.48
CA THR A 34 -18.60 -6.04 13.91
C THR A 34 -17.55 -6.46 14.93
N PHE A 35 -16.30 -6.11 14.66
CA PHE A 35 -15.14 -6.51 15.44
C PHE A 35 -14.36 -5.28 15.87
N THR A 36 -14.18 -5.10 17.17
CA THR A 36 -13.16 -4.22 17.73
C THR A 36 -12.08 -5.10 18.33
N ILE A 37 -10.88 -5.06 17.77
CA ILE A 37 -9.76 -5.94 18.18
C ILE A 37 -8.60 -5.06 18.63
N ASP A 38 -8.13 -5.31 19.85
CA ASP A 38 -6.94 -4.68 20.44
C ASP A 38 -6.01 -5.78 20.97
N SER A 39 -4.96 -6.12 20.22
CA SER A 39 -4.10 -7.28 20.50
C SER A 39 -2.62 -6.90 20.55
N ALA A 40 -1.83 -7.54 21.41
CA ALA A 40 -0.38 -7.31 21.47
C ALA A 40 0.41 -7.99 20.34
N ASP A 41 -0.25 -8.90 19.64
CA ASP A 41 0.19 -9.75 18.53
C ASP A 41 -0.93 -9.67 17.47
N ASP A 42 -0.90 -10.43 16.37
CA ASP A 42 -1.80 -10.22 15.23
C ASP A 42 -3.30 -10.13 15.61
N ALA A 43 -4.03 -9.22 14.97
CA ALA A 43 -5.46 -9.10 15.27
C ALA A 43 -6.24 -10.29 14.73
N VAL A 44 -5.91 -10.76 13.52
CA VAL A 44 -6.44 -11.99 12.92
C VAL A 44 -5.27 -12.79 12.35
N HIS A 45 -5.12 -14.04 12.78
CA HIS A 45 -4.01 -14.90 12.38
C HIS A 45 -4.48 -16.28 11.91
N SER A 46 -3.83 -16.80 10.86
CA SER A 46 -3.90 -18.21 10.53
C SER A 46 -2.62 -18.78 9.94
N ASN A 47 -2.20 -19.97 10.37
CA ASN A 47 -1.07 -20.69 9.76
C ASN A 47 -1.37 -21.27 8.36
N GLY A 48 -2.46 -20.81 7.74
CA GLY A 48 -2.89 -21.22 6.42
C GLY A 48 -3.62 -20.06 5.74
N GLY A 49 -4.95 -20.04 5.84
CA GLY A 49 -5.78 -19.09 5.10
C GLY A 49 -6.59 -18.12 5.98
N ILE A 50 -6.71 -16.86 5.55
CA ILE A 50 -7.75 -15.94 6.02
C ILE A 50 -8.70 -15.65 4.86
N VAL A 51 -10.01 -15.74 5.12
CA VAL A 51 -11.06 -15.32 4.18
C VAL A 51 -12.03 -14.37 4.89
N VAL A 52 -12.10 -13.12 4.44
CA VAL A 52 -13.04 -12.11 4.92
C VAL A 52 -14.12 -11.88 3.86
N ASN A 53 -15.33 -12.34 4.11
CA ASN A 53 -16.48 -12.15 3.21
C ASN A 53 -17.24 -10.84 3.45
N GLY A 54 -17.02 -10.21 4.60
CA GLY A 54 -17.65 -8.96 4.99
C GLY A 54 -17.44 -8.67 6.47
N GLY A 55 -18.13 -7.64 6.97
CA GLY A 55 -18.04 -7.18 8.35
C GLY A 55 -17.40 -5.81 8.50
N ALA A 56 -17.41 -5.28 9.70
CA ALA A 56 -16.78 -4.02 10.07
C ALA A 56 -15.71 -4.29 11.13
N PHE A 57 -14.47 -3.89 10.88
CA PHE A 57 -13.32 -4.15 11.73
C PHE A 57 -12.69 -2.82 12.15
N ALA A 58 -12.53 -2.63 13.46
CA ALA A 58 -11.68 -1.61 14.05
C ALA A 58 -10.54 -2.33 14.78
N ILE A 59 -9.35 -2.28 14.19
CA ILE A 59 -8.18 -3.04 14.64
C ILE A 59 -7.11 -2.07 15.15
N ALA A 60 -6.56 -2.37 16.32
CA ALA A 60 -5.27 -1.89 16.78
C ALA A 60 -4.46 -3.10 17.25
N THR A 61 -3.23 -3.22 16.79
CA THR A 61 -2.41 -4.40 17.08
C THR A 61 -0.94 -4.03 17.27
N GLY A 62 -0.23 -4.85 18.04
CA GLY A 62 1.21 -4.71 18.25
C GLY A 62 2.05 -5.33 17.13
N ASP A 63 1.48 -6.29 16.40
CA ASP A 63 2.08 -6.96 15.23
C ASP A 63 1.14 -6.73 14.04
N ASP A 64 0.65 -7.76 13.34
CA ASP A 64 -0.05 -7.52 12.07
C ASP A 64 -1.55 -7.32 12.22
N GLY A 65 -2.11 -6.48 11.33
CA GLY A 65 -3.55 -6.33 11.22
C GLY A 65 -4.22 -7.66 10.89
N MET A 66 -3.76 -8.32 9.82
CA MET A 66 -4.16 -9.67 9.48
C MET A 66 -2.99 -10.43 8.86
N HIS A 67 -2.64 -11.58 9.45
CA HIS A 67 -1.51 -12.41 9.03
C HIS A 67 -1.98 -13.81 8.62
N ALA A 68 -1.60 -14.24 7.41
CA ALA A 68 -1.81 -15.63 6.98
C ALA A 68 -0.58 -16.21 6.27
N ASP A 69 -0.07 -17.35 6.72
CA ASP A 69 1.14 -17.95 6.13
C ASP A 69 1.00 -18.22 4.62
N ALA A 70 -0.20 -18.59 4.14
CA ALA A 70 -0.42 -19.00 2.75
C ALA A 70 -1.28 -18.04 1.93
N THR A 71 -2.50 -17.72 2.40
CA THR A 71 -3.41 -16.88 1.61
C THR A 71 -4.27 -15.96 2.49
N LEU A 72 -4.39 -14.70 2.11
CA LEU A 72 -5.34 -13.75 2.68
C LEU A 72 -6.25 -13.23 1.57
N GLN A 73 -7.55 -13.53 1.69
CA GLN A 73 -8.55 -13.11 0.72
C GLN A 73 -9.61 -12.19 1.37
N VAL A 74 -9.77 -10.98 0.83
CA VAL A 74 -10.83 -10.03 1.21
C VAL A 74 -11.84 -9.92 0.07
N ASN A 75 -13.06 -10.40 0.30
CA ASN A 75 -14.19 -10.31 -0.64
C ASN A 75 -15.11 -9.12 -0.36
N GLY A 76 -14.92 -8.42 0.75
CA GLY A 76 -15.72 -7.27 1.15
C GLY A 76 -15.53 -6.92 2.63
N GLY A 77 -16.23 -5.88 3.08
CA GLY A 77 -16.18 -5.37 4.47
C GLY A 77 -15.58 -3.98 4.59
N ASP A 78 -15.67 -3.40 5.79
CA ASP A 78 -14.99 -2.17 6.19
C ASP A 78 -13.89 -2.52 7.18
N ILE A 79 -12.64 -2.56 6.73
CA ILE A 79 -11.47 -2.95 7.52
C ILE A 79 -10.66 -1.70 7.84
N LYS A 80 -10.69 -1.29 9.10
CA LYS A 80 -9.91 -0.14 9.59
C LYS A 80 -8.85 -0.62 10.58
N ILE A 81 -7.61 -0.67 10.11
CA ILE A 81 -6.42 -0.92 10.92
C ILE A 81 -5.83 0.43 11.29
N THR A 82 -5.93 0.77 12.58
CA THR A 82 -5.52 2.08 13.13
C THR A 82 -4.10 2.09 13.67
N LYS A 83 -3.53 0.90 13.89
CA LYS A 83 -2.15 0.67 14.32
C LYS A 83 -1.80 -0.78 14.05
N SER A 84 -0.66 -1.03 13.43
CA SER A 84 -0.04 -2.35 13.28
C SER A 84 1.46 -2.21 12.99
N TYR A 85 2.20 -3.32 13.10
CA TYR A 85 3.52 -3.46 12.50
C TYR A 85 3.36 -3.48 10.97
N GLU A 86 2.76 -4.53 10.41
CA GLU A 86 2.27 -4.57 9.03
C GLU A 86 0.75 -4.56 8.95
N GLY A 87 0.18 -4.06 7.85
CA GLY A 87 -1.27 -4.01 7.69
C GLY A 87 -1.88 -5.38 7.40
N LEU A 88 -1.67 -5.86 6.18
CA LEU A 88 -2.06 -7.22 5.75
C LEU A 88 -0.80 -7.95 5.28
N GLU A 89 -0.49 -9.09 5.89
CA GLU A 89 0.64 -9.93 5.53
C GLU A 89 0.15 -11.31 5.07
N SER A 90 0.61 -11.75 3.90
CA SER A 90 0.47 -13.14 3.47
C SER A 90 1.36 -13.44 2.26
N ALA A 91 1.69 -14.73 2.05
CA ALA A 91 2.32 -15.15 0.81
C ALA A 91 1.48 -14.74 -0.42
N VAL A 92 0.15 -14.88 -0.36
CA VAL A 92 -0.74 -14.41 -1.42
C VAL A 92 -1.88 -13.59 -0.84
N ILE A 93 -1.91 -12.31 -1.19
CA ILE A 93 -3.00 -11.40 -0.83
C ILE A 93 -3.92 -11.21 -2.04
N THR A 94 -5.23 -11.40 -1.85
CA THR A 94 -6.25 -11.14 -2.86
C THR A 94 -7.33 -10.23 -2.30
N ILE A 95 -7.48 -9.05 -2.88
CA ILE A 95 -8.53 -8.08 -2.55
C ILE A 95 -9.51 -8.01 -3.72
N ASN A 96 -10.67 -8.65 -3.56
CA ASN A 96 -11.75 -8.62 -4.54
C ASN A 96 -12.66 -7.40 -4.37
N ASP A 97 -12.94 -7.00 -3.12
CA ASP A 97 -13.73 -5.82 -2.79
C ASP A 97 -13.50 -5.41 -1.32
N GLY A 98 -14.14 -4.33 -0.87
CA GLY A 98 -14.11 -3.83 0.51
C GLY A 98 -13.57 -2.41 0.61
N THR A 99 -13.73 -1.80 1.77
CA THR A 99 -13.08 -0.54 2.14
C THR A 99 -12.01 -0.85 3.17
N ILE A 100 -10.74 -0.63 2.84
CA ILE A 100 -9.59 -1.01 3.65
C ILE A 100 -8.78 0.25 3.95
N ARG A 101 -8.54 0.54 5.22
CA ARG A 101 -7.70 1.66 5.68
C ARG A 101 -6.65 1.13 6.64
N ILE A 102 -5.39 1.41 6.35
CA ILE A 102 -4.23 0.86 7.06
C ILE A 102 -3.34 2.00 7.54
N VAL A 103 -2.98 1.94 8.83
CA VAL A 103 -1.89 2.71 9.43
C VAL A 103 -0.91 1.71 10.02
N SER A 104 0.29 1.62 9.43
CA SER A 104 1.33 0.66 9.78
C SER A 104 2.64 1.35 10.14
N SER A 105 3.41 0.76 11.06
CA SER A 105 4.75 1.23 11.41
C SER A 105 5.85 0.65 10.52
N ASP A 106 5.57 -0.46 9.84
CA ASP A 106 6.34 -0.98 8.72
C ASP A 106 5.42 -0.96 7.48
N ASP A 107 5.13 -2.10 6.86
CA ASP A 107 4.51 -2.13 5.55
C ASP A 107 2.98 -2.11 5.59
N GLY A 108 2.36 -1.50 4.58
CA GLY A 108 0.91 -1.48 4.46
C GLY A 108 0.33 -2.82 4.03
N LEU A 109 0.78 -3.31 2.87
CA LEU A 109 0.51 -4.65 2.36
C LEU A 109 1.84 -5.34 2.14
N ASN A 110 2.05 -6.48 2.80
CA ASN A 110 3.30 -7.22 2.74
C ASN A 110 3.10 -8.62 2.16
N GLY A 111 3.91 -8.94 1.16
CA GLY A 111 4.00 -10.22 0.50
C GLY A 111 5.45 -10.68 0.54
N ALA A 112 5.94 -10.94 1.73
CA ALA A 112 7.31 -11.37 1.98
C ALA A 112 7.35 -12.73 2.70
N GLY A 113 8.54 -13.33 2.71
CA GLY A 113 8.80 -14.46 3.57
C GLY A 113 9.25 -13.99 4.94
N GLY A 114 8.31 -13.84 5.87
CA GLY A 114 8.59 -13.67 7.29
C GLY A 114 8.59 -15.02 7.99
N ASN A 115 9.61 -15.31 8.79
CA ASN A 115 9.51 -16.35 9.80
C ASN A 115 8.71 -15.72 10.95
N ASP A 116 7.71 -16.44 11.46
CA ASP A 116 6.78 -16.23 12.60
C ASP A 116 7.35 -15.70 13.94
N GLY A 117 8.53 -15.10 13.94
CA GLY A 117 9.09 -14.40 15.08
C GLY A 117 8.39 -13.05 15.25
N SER A 118 7.35 -13.05 16.10
CA SER A 118 6.66 -11.87 16.66
C SER A 118 7.51 -10.60 16.58
N GLY A 119 7.00 -9.53 15.96
CA GLY A 119 7.68 -8.27 15.60
C GLY A 119 8.28 -7.43 16.74
N ILE A 120 8.69 -8.03 17.87
CA ILE A 120 9.36 -7.36 19.00
C ILE A 120 10.85 -7.74 19.04
N ALA A 121 11.64 -7.19 18.12
CA ALA A 121 13.08 -7.10 18.33
C ALA A 121 13.40 -5.87 19.22
N PRO A 122 14.15 -6.02 20.34
CA PRO A 122 14.49 -4.90 21.21
C PRO A 122 15.75 -4.18 20.72
N GLY A 123 15.60 -2.94 20.23
CA GLY A 123 16.69 -1.95 20.26
C GLY A 123 16.88 -1.11 18.99
N PRO A 124 17.36 0.15 19.12
CA PRO A 124 17.57 1.04 17.98
C PRO A 124 18.96 0.80 17.38
N GLY A 125 19.03 0.46 16.09
CA GLY A 125 20.30 0.52 15.38
C GLY A 125 20.42 -0.35 14.14
N PHE A 126 20.39 0.32 12.99
CA PHE A 126 21.01 -0.07 11.72
C PHE A 126 20.43 -1.28 11.00
N GLY A 127 19.81 -1.00 9.85
CA GLY A 127 19.35 -1.99 8.90
C GLY A 127 20.41 -3.00 8.48
N GLY A 128 19.91 -4.15 8.01
CA GLY A 128 20.71 -5.11 7.25
C GLY A 128 21.51 -6.09 8.10
N ALA A 129 20.83 -6.97 8.83
CA ALA A 129 21.36 -8.30 9.07
C ALA A 129 20.59 -9.29 8.18
N ARG A 130 20.95 -9.29 6.89
CA ARG A 130 20.70 -10.43 6.01
C ARG A 130 21.28 -11.65 6.71
N GLY A 131 20.42 -12.51 7.26
CA GLY A 131 20.81 -13.86 7.60
C GLY A 131 21.55 -14.43 6.39
N ALA A 132 22.81 -14.80 6.60
CA ALA A 132 23.68 -15.31 5.54
C ALA A 132 23.01 -16.54 4.90
N ARG A 133 22.37 -16.31 3.75
CA ARG A 133 21.74 -17.35 2.95
C ARG A 133 22.85 -18.16 2.28
N PRO A 134 22.81 -19.51 2.29
CA PRO A 134 23.78 -20.32 1.58
C PRO A 134 23.81 -19.94 0.09
N PRO A 135 24.98 -19.88 -0.57
CA PRO A 135 25.03 -19.56 -2.00
C PRO A 135 24.41 -20.72 -2.78
N GLY A 136 23.32 -20.46 -3.52
CA GLY A 136 22.78 -21.43 -4.49
C GLY A 136 21.28 -21.75 -4.42
N GLN A 137 20.43 -20.91 -3.82
CA GLN A 137 18.97 -21.05 -3.96
C GLN A 137 18.38 -19.92 -4.79
N ASP A 138 18.33 -20.17 -6.10
CA ASP A 138 17.45 -19.64 -7.14
C ASP A 138 16.62 -18.40 -6.76
N THR A 139 17.16 -17.22 -7.07
CA THR A 139 16.47 -15.92 -6.98
C THR A 139 15.15 -15.87 -7.76
N PHE A 140 14.94 -16.75 -8.74
CA PHE A 140 13.68 -16.83 -9.51
C PHE A 140 12.57 -17.63 -8.81
N ALA A 141 12.88 -18.49 -7.84
CA ALA A 141 11.89 -19.32 -7.16
C ALA A 141 11.15 -18.59 -6.01
N ALA A 142 11.72 -17.49 -5.51
CA ALA A 142 11.09 -16.66 -4.47
C ALA A 142 10.00 -15.74 -5.07
N ALA A 143 10.29 -15.09 -6.20
CA ALA A 143 9.35 -14.19 -6.88
C ALA A 143 8.04 -14.86 -7.33
N ALA A 144 8.06 -16.16 -7.65
CA ALA A 144 6.85 -16.88 -8.05
C ALA A 144 5.89 -17.19 -6.89
N LYS A 145 6.32 -17.02 -5.64
CA LYS A 145 5.53 -17.38 -4.45
C LYS A 145 4.67 -16.25 -3.93
N TYR A 146 5.14 -15.01 -4.08
CA TYR A 146 4.51 -13.85 -3.46
C TYR A 146 3.65 -13.09 -4.47
N TRP A 147 2.38 -12.91 -4.15
CA TRP A 147 1.44 -12.25 -5.04
C TRP A 147 0.50 -11.30 -4.31
N LEU A 148 0.26 -10.15 -4.93
CA LEU A 148 -0.85 -9.27 -4.59
C LEU A 148 -1.79 -9.14 -5.79
N TYR A 149 -3.04 -9.56 -5.60
CA TYR A 149 -4.12 -9.37 -6.56
C TYR A 149 -5.10 -8.32 -6.06
N ILE A 150 -5.22 -7.20 -6.78
CA ILE A 150 -6.21 -6.15 -6.51
C ILE A 150 -7.23 -6.16 -7.66
N ARG A 151 -8.40 -6.74 -7.39
CA ARG A 151 -9.50 -6.88 -8.36
C ARG A 151 -10.65 -5.91 -8.11
N GLY A 152 -10.57 -5.11 -7.05
CA GLY A 152 -11.59 -4.16 -6.63
C GLY A 152 -11.28 -3.54 -5.28
N GLY A 153 -12.29 -2.93 -4.66
CA GLY A 153 -12.18 -2.30 -3.34
C GLY A 153 -11.62 -0.88 -3.35
N TYR A 154 -11.62 -0.28 -2.16
CA TYR A 154 -11.10 1.06 -1.86
C TYR A 154 -10.07 0.95 -0.75
N ILE A 155 -8.78 1.08 -1.09
CA ILE A 155 -7.63 0.79 -0.24
C ILE A 155 -6.87 2.09 0.02
N VAL A 156 -6.67 2.43 1.29
CA VAL A 156 -5.90 3.60 1.73
C VAL A 156 -4.83 3.15 2.70
N ILE A 157 -3.58 3.53 2.43
CA ILE A 157 -2.41 3.09 3.20
C ILE A 157 -1.62 4.31 3.68
N GLU A 158 -1.32 4.32 4.97
CA GLU A 158 -0.50 5.31 5.65
C GLU A 158 0.70 4.62 6.31
N ALA A 159 1.66 4.15 5.52
CA ALA A 159 2.78 3.34 6.00
C ALA A 159 4.02 4.17 6.38
N VAL A 160 4.70 3.77 7.45
CA VAL A 160 6.05 4.28 7.79
C VAL A 160 7.14 3.47 7.08
N GLY A 161 6.92 2.17 6.92
CA GLY A 161 7.58 1.28 5.95
C GLY A 161 7.04 1.48 4.54
N ASP A 162 7.21 0.48 3.68
CA ASP A 162 6.68 0.49 2.34
C ASP A 162 5.15 0.57 2.32
N GLY A 163 4.60 1.27 1.33
CA GLY A 163 3.15 1.26 1.16
C GLY A 163 2.65 -0.14 0.82
N ILE A 164 3.27 -0.71 -0.21
CA ILE A 164 3.06 -2.07 -0.67
C ILE A 164 4.45 -2.65 -0.89
N ASP A 165 4.82 -3.71 -0.17
CA ASP A 165 6.05 -4.50 -0.40
C ASP A 165 5.68 -5.92 -0.80
N ILE A 166 5.98 -6.30 -2.03
CA ILE A 166 5.72 -7.65 -2.53
C ILE A 166 7.02 -8.20 -3.12
N ASN A 167 7.61 -9.20 -2.45
CA ASN A 167 8.81 -9.92 -2.93
C ASN A 167 8.51 -10.87 -4.12
N GLY A 168 7.56 -10.47 -4.97
CA GLY A 168 7.06 -11.16 -6.15
C GLY A 168 6.28 -10.19 -7.04
N SER A 169 5.06 -10.56 -7.42
CA SER A 169 4.30 -9.84 -8.44
C SER A 169 2.97 -9.26 -7.93
N ILE A 170 2.60 -8.12 -8.51
CA ILE A 170 1.34 -7.43 -8.30
C ILE A 170 0.52 -7.48 -9.59
N GLU A 171 -0.76 -7.83 -9.49
CA GLU A 171 -1.74 -7.63 -10.56
C GLU A 171 -2.90 -6.77 -10.04
N MET A 172 -3.15 -5.64 -10.69
CA MET A 172 -4.27 -4.77 -10.39
C MET A 172 -5.16 -4.62 -11.62
N THR A 173 -6.40 -5.10 -11.51
CA THR A 173 -7.39 -5.10 -12.60
C THR A 173 -8.54 -4.14 -12.38
N ASN A 174 -8.76 -3.68 -11.14
CA ASN A 174 -9.73 -2.67 -10.78
C ASN A 174 -9.44 -2.14 -9.35
N GLY A 175 -10.33 -1.30 -8.82
CA GLY A 175 -10.25 -0.77 -7.46
C GLY A 175 -9.62 0.63 -7.39
N VAL A 176 -9.56 1.16 -6.18
CA VAL A 176 -8.93 2.46 -5.86
C VAL A 176 -7.86 2.21 -4.82
N VAL A 177 -6.62 2.57 -5.12
CA VAL A 177 -5.47 2.45 -4.21
C VAL A 177 -4.87 3.83 -4.00
N ILE A 178 -4.82 4.25 -2.74
CA ILE A 178 -4.22 5.51 -2.29
C ILE A 178 -3.14 5.18 -1.27
N VAL A 179 -1.90 5.57 -1.54
CA VAL A 179 -0.77 5.35 -0.63
C VAL A 179 -0.14 6.68 -0.25
N ASN A 180 0.05 6.88 1.05
CA ASN A 180 0.78 8.00 1.62
C ASN A 180 1.98 7.51 2.43
N GLY A 181 3.15 7.94 2.00
CA GLY A 181 4.43 7.50 2.54
C GLY A 181 5.01 6.33 1.75
N PRO A 182 6.20 5.88 2.16
CA PRO A 182 7.00 6.38 3.28
C PRO A 182 7.79 7.65 2.94
N ILE A 183 8.34 8.30 3.96
CA ILE A 183 9.24 9.46 3.81
C ILE A 183 10.73 9.07 3.81
N VAL A 184 11.05 7.85 4.24
CA VAL A 184 12.43 7.34 4.36
C VAL A 184 12.92 6.82 3.01
N ARG A 185 14.18 7.06 2.67
CA ARG A 185 14.76 6.75 1.33
C ARG A 185 15.01 5.28 1.03
N MET A 186 15.05 4.44 2.05
CA MET A 186 15.25 2.99 1.87
C MET A 186 13.93 2.27 1.59
N ASN A 187 12.82 2.98 1.70
CA ASN A 187 11.47 2.48 1.50
C ASN A 187 10.80 3.27 0.35
N SER A 188 9.68 2.77 -0.17
CA SER A 188 8.95 3.27 -1.32
C SER A 188 7.44 3.08 -1.15
N ALA A 189 6.65 3.89 -1.87
CA ALA A 189 5.19 3.76 -1.80
C ALA A 189 4.71 2.46 -2.48
N LEU A 190 5.49 1.96 -3.43
CA LEU A 190 5.28 0.72 -4.18
C LEU A 190 6.64 0.04 -4.32
N ASP A 191 6.78 -1.12 -3.71
CA ASP A 191 7.95 -1.98 -3.79
C ASP A 191 7.54 -3.38 -4.26
N TYR A 192 8.16 -3.84 -5.33
CA TYR A 192 7.99 -5.18 -5.83
C TYR A 192 9.23 -5.69 -6.56
N ASP A 193 9.46 -6.99 -6.45
CA ASP A 193 10.65 -7.64 -7.01
C ASP A 193 10.50 -8.09 -8.47
N ALA A 194 9.29 -8.50 -8.88
CA ALA A 194 9.07 -9.08 -10.21
C ALA A 194 8.27 -8.17 -11.14
N THR A 195 6.94 -8.23 -11.11
CA THR A 195 6.11 -7.45 -12.02
C THR A 195 4.97 -6.74 -11.31
N PHE A 196 4.65 -5.52 -11.70
CA PHE A 196 3.40 -4.86 -11.37
C PHE A 196 2.61 -4.59 -12.66
N LYS A 197 1.68 -5.52 -12.92
CA LYS A 197 0.76 -5.48 -14.05
C LYS A 197 -0.53 -4.75 -13.69
N LEU A 198 -0.72 -3.55 -14.25
CA LEU A 198 -1.91 -2.73 -14.09
C LEU A 198 -2.76 -2.73 -15.36
N THR A 199 -3.98 -3.27 -15.29
CA THR A 199 -4.92 -3.29 -16.42
C THR A 199 -6.22 -2.53 -16.16
N GLY A 200 -6.43 -2.04 -14.95
CA GLY A 200 -7.62 -1.28 -14.58
C GLY A 200 -7.54 -0.71 -13.16
N GLY A 201 -8.43 0.24 -12.85
CA GLY A 201 -8.54 0.87 -11.53
C GLY A 201 -7.80 2.21 -11.42
N PHE A 202 -7.85 2.83 -10.24
CA PHE A 202 -7.23 4.11 -9.94
C PHE A 202 -6.11 3.91 -8.90
N LEU A 203 -4.93 4.43 -9.18
CA LEU A 203 -3.76 4.34 -8.31
C LEU A 203 -3.16 5.73 -8.13
N VAL A 204 -2.97 6.16 -6.88
CA VAL A 204 -2.10 7.28 -6.53
C VAL A 204 -1.27 6.91 -5.32
N ALA A 205 0.05 6.94 -5.46
CA ALA A 205 0.99 6.57 -4.41
C ALA A 205 2.05 7.65 -4.30
N ALA A 206 2.08 8.34 -3.16
CA ALA A 206 3.04 9.41 -2.87
C ALA A 206 3.99 8.97 -1.76
N GLY A 207 5.30 9.08 -1.99
CA GLY A 207 6.29 8.69 -1.01
C GLY A 207 7.69 9.19 -1.35
N SER A 208 8.70 8.51 -0.83
CA SER A 208 10.11 8.79 -1.09
C SER A 208 10.47 8.49 -2.55
N SER A 209 11.43 9.24 -3.11
CA SER A 209 11.99 8.97 -4.45
C SER A 209 13.20 8.05 -4.45
N GLY A 210 13.67 7.62 -3.26
CA GLY A 210 14.89 6.82 -3.12
C GLY A 210 14.81 5.47 -3.85
N MET A 211 13.66 4.80 -3.73
CA MET A 211 13.39 3.46 -4.26
C MET A 211 12.06 3.44 -5.04
N ALA A 212 11.60 4.60 -5.52
CA ALA A 212 10.26 4.74 -6.09
C ALA A 212 10.06 3.89 -7.34
N GLN A 213 9.07 3.01 -7.29
CA GLN A 213 8.58 2.29 -8.45
C GLN A 213 7.19 2.78 -8.87
N ALA A 214 6.74 2.28 -10.00
CA ALA A 214 5.40 2.44 -10.55
C ALA A 214 5.06 1.13 -11.29
N PRO A 215 3.81 0.90 -11.71
CA PRO A 215 3.49 -0.22 -12.61
C PRO A 215 4.49 -0.33 -13.76
N ASP A 216 4.70 -1.52 -14.30
CA ASP A 216 5.68 -1.78 -15.36
C ASP A 216 5.04 -2.01 -16.73
N ASP A 217 5.89 -2.30 -17.73
CA ASP A 217 5.50 -2.47 -19.13
C ASP A 217 4.66 -3.72 -19.43
N SER A 218 4.43 -4.60 -18.44
CA SER A 218 3.41 -5.67 -18.56
C SER A 218 1.98 -5.12 -18.46
N SER A 219 1.82 -3.87 -18.03
CA SER A 219 0.55 -3.16 -17.87
C SER A 219 -0.09 -2.76 -19.21
N THR A 220 -1.41 -2.61 -19.23
CA THR A 220 -2.16 -2.04 -20.36
C THR A 220 -2.72 -0.66 -20.06
N GLN A 221 -2.82 -0.28 -18.78
CA GLN A 221 -3.21 1.05 -18.36
C GLN A 221 -1.97 1.94 -18.22
N TYR A 222 -2.07 3.19 -18.68
CA TYR A 222 -0.95 4.14 -18.64
C TYR A 222 -0.68 4.63 -17.23
N ALA A 223 0.59 4.83 -16.88
CA ALA A 223 1.02 5.32 -15.58
C ALA A 223 2.07 6.43 -15.71
N LEU A 224 2.12 7.29 -14.69
CA LEU A 224 3.15 8.30 -14.47
C LEU A 224 3.95 7.90 -13.22
N LEU A 225 5.29 7.90 -13.31
CA LEU A 225 6.16 8.08 -12.16
C LEU A 225 6.79 9.46 -12.24
N LEU A 226 6.46 10.33 -11.29
CA LEU A 226 7.04 11.66 -11.16
C LEU A 226 7.91 11.73 -9.92
N ASN A 227 9.23 11.86 -10.11
CA ASN A 227 10.18 12.16 -9.04
C ASN A 227 10.53 13.65 -9.05
N THR A 228 10.34 14.30 -7.91
CA THR A 228 10.70 15.71 -7.72
C THR A 228 12.14 15.86 -7.23
N THR A 229 12.78 16.98 -7.55
CA THR A 229 14.15 17.29 -7.09
C THR A 229 14.18 17.75 -5.63
N THR A 230 13.10 18.34 -5.14
CA THR A 230 12.92 18.80 -3.77
C THR A 230 11.74 18.10 -3.10
N THR A 231 11.82 17.93 -1.79
CA THR A 231 10.70 17.46 -0.97
C THR A 231 9.51 18.39 -1.11
N GLN A 232 8.36 17.82 -1.43
CA GLN A 232 7.07 18.48 -1.44
C GLN A 232 6.40 18.29 -0.07
N ARG A 233 5.66 19.29 0.39
CA ARG A 233 5.05 19.27 1.72
C ARG A 233 3.79 18.42 1.75
N ALA A 234 3.54 17.80 2.90
CA ALA A 234 2.23 17.23 3.21
C ALA A 234 1.13 18.30 3.08
N GLY A 235 -0.02 17.92 2.52
CA GLY A 235 -1.19 18.78 2.34
C GLY A 235 -1.15 19.69 1.10
N ASP A 236 0.02 19.94 0.50
CA ASP A 236 0.11 20.70 -0.74
C ASP A 236 -0.48 19.88 -1.90
N LEU A 237 -1.41 20.47 -2.65
CA LEU A 237 -2.12 19.76 -3.71
C LEU A 237 -1.21 19.36 -4.85
N VAL A 238 -1.42 18.15 -5.35
CA VAL A 238 -0.97 17.67 -6.65
C VAL A 238 -2.19 17.66 -7.55
N HIS A 239 -2.08 18.32 -8.69
CA HIS A 239 -3.14 18.33 -9.68
C HIS A 239 -2.62 17.87 -11.04
N ILE A 240 -3.33 16.92 -11.66
CA ILE A 240 -3.05 16.42 -13.01
C ILE A 240 -4.28 16.64 -13.86
N ARG A 241 -4.12 17.29 -15.00
CA ARG A 241 -5.18 17.52 -15.99
C ARG A 241 -4.68 17.29 -17.41
N SER A 242 -5.58 16.94 -18.31
CA SER A 242 -5.28 16.96 -19.75
C SER A 242 -5.17 18.39 -20.26
N SER A 243 -4.55 18.56 -21.42
CA SER A 243 -4.36 19.86 -22.07
C SER A 243 -5.66 20.59 -22.43
N ASP A 244 -6.79 19.89 -22.53
CA ASP A 244 -8.13 20.46 -22.73
C ASP A 244 -8.83 20.88 -21.41
N GLY A 245 -8.17 20.69 -20.26
CA GLY A 245 -8.62 21.15 -18.95
C GLY A 245 -9.38 20.10 -18.13
N LYS A 246 -9.58 18.87 -18.61
CA LYS A 246 -10.20 17.81 -17.80
C LYS A 246 -9.27 17.42 -16.65
N SER A 247 -9.75 17.53 -15.41
CA SER A 247 -9.04 17.08 -14.20
C SER A 247 -9.05 15.56 -14.10
N LEU A 248 -7.87 14.96 -13.90
CA LEU A 248 -7.69 13.52 -13.66
C LEU A 248 -7.34 13.22 -12.20
N LEU A 249 -6.59 14.11 -11.56
CA LEU A 249 -6.18 13.99 -10.16
C LEU A 249 -6.20 15.35 -9.49
N THR A 250 -6.76 15.42 -8.28
CA THR A 250 -6.49 16.49 -7.32
C THR A 250 -6.29 15.83 -5.97
N PHE A 251 -5.07 15.80 -5.46
CA PHE A 251 -4.69 15.00 -4.31
C PHE A 251 -3.85 15.80 -3.33
N ALA A 252 -4.16 15.72 -2.04
CA ALA A 252 -3.35 16.22 -0.94
C ALA A 252 -2.71 15.03 -0.22
N PRO A 253 -1.43 14.68 -0.51
CA PRO A 253 -0.72 13.68 0.27
C PRO A 253 -0.69 14.05 1.75
N THR A 254 -0.93 13.09 2.64
CA THR A 254 -0.94 13.32 4.09
C THR A 254 0.47 13.37 4.69
N LYS A 255 1.48 12.91 3.94
CA LYS A 255 2.91 12.92 4.29
C LYS A 255 3.70 13.74 3.27
N GLU A 256 4.88 14.18 3.68
CA GLU A 256 5.85 14.76 2.73
C GLU A 256 6.24 13.71 1.69
N TYR A 257 6.57 14.14 0.48
CA TYR A 257 6.88 13.22 -0.61
C TYR A 257 7.91 13.79 -1.58
N GLN A 258 8.57 12.89 -2.30
CA GLN A 258 9.47 13.18 -3.42
C GLN A 258 9.13 12.38 -4.67
N SER A 259 8.17 11.46 -4.60
CA SER A 259 7.67 10.68 -5.73
C SER A 259 6.15 10.64 -5.75
N ILE A 260 5.59 10.54 -6.96
CA ILE A 260 4.19 10.21 -7.20
C ILE A 260 4.14 9.16 -8.30
N ALA A 261 3.65 7.96 -7.98
CA ALA A 261 3.16 7.01 -8.96
C ALA A 261 1.65 7.21 -9.13
N PHE A 262 1.21 7.49 -10.34
CA PHE A 262 -0.19 7.75 -10.66
C PHE A 262 -0.65 6.96 -11.87
N SER A 263 -1.82 6.36 -11.78
CA SER A 263 -2.51 5.79 -12.92
C SER A 263 -4.02 5.93 -12.79
N SER A 264 -4.68 6.13 -13.92
CA SER A 264 -6.12 6.22 -14.03
C SER A 264 -6.56 5.67 -15.39
N PRO A 265 -7.74 5.06 -15.51
CA PRO A 265 -8.29 4.63 -16.80
C PRO A 265 -8.49 5.81 -17.78
N GLU A 266 -8.46 7.05 -17.27
CA GLU A 266 -8.58 8.27 -18.06
C GLU A 266 -7.27 8.75 -18.69
N LEU A 267 -6.14 8.11 -18.38
CA LEU A 267 -4.90 8.34 -19.11
C LEU A 267 -4.99 7.67 -20.49
N VAL A 268 -4.83 8.45 -21.55
CA VAL A 268 -5.02 8.03 -22.95
C VAL A 268 -3.71 8.20 -23.70
N LYS A 269 -3.33 7.23 -24.53
CA LYS A 269 -2.11 7.27 -25.36
C LYS A 269 -2.05 8.53 -26.21
N GLY A 270 -0.89 9.19 -26.24
CA GLY A 270 -0.63 10.34 -27.08
C GLY A 270 -1.23 11.66 -26.56
N THR A 271 -1.94 11.63 -25.44
CA THR A 271 -2.47 12.83 -24.80
C THR A 271 -1.41 13.48 -23.92
N THR A 272 -1.34 14.81 -23.96
CA THR A 272 -0.47 15.60 -23.09
C THR A 272 -1.23 16.03 -21.84
N TYR A 273 -0.59 15.83 -20.70
CA TYR A 273 -1.09 16.19 -19.37
C TYR A 273 -0.17 17.20 -18.73
N GLU A 274 -0.75 18.07 -17.90
CA GLU A 274 -0.05 19.07 -17.11
C GLU A 274 -0.11 18.69 -15.63
N VAL A 275 1.02 18.84 -14.94
CA VAL A 275 1.13 18.58 -13.50
C VAL A 275 1.37 19.90 -12.78
N TYR A 276 0.58 20.14 -11.73
CA TYR A 276 0.65 21.33 -10.89
C TYR A 276 0.87 20.93 -9.44
N PHE A 277 1.59 21.77 -8.70
CA PHE A 277 1.72 21.70 -7.25
C PHE A 277 1.15 22.95 -6.56
N GLY A 278 0.56 22.75 -5.39
CA GLY A 278 -0.14 23.79 -4.63
C GLY A 278 -1.48 24.16 -5.27
N GLY A 279 -1.93 25.40 -5.01
CA GLY A 279 -3.26 25.86 -5.40
C GLY A 279 -4.34 25.46 -4.37
N SER A 280 -5.59 25.43 -4.81
CA SER A 280 -6.72 25.05 -3.94
C SER A 280 -7.81 24.34 -4.73
N SER A 281 -8.71 23.63 -4.05
CA SER A 281 -9.84 22.94 -4.68
C SER A 281 -11.11 23.17 -3.88
N THR A 282 -12.23 23.38 -4.57
CA THR A 282 -13.58 23.41 -3.98
C THR A 282 -14.21 22.03 -3.84
N GLY A 283 -13.50 20.98 -4.27
CA GLY A 283 -14.02 19.61 -4.29
C GLY A 283 -14.24 19.03 -2.89
N THR A 284 -15.08 18.01 -2.82
CA THR A 284 -15.19 17.18 -1.61
C THR A 284 -13.95 16.31 -1.50
N VAL A 285 -13.27 16.38 -0.36
CA VAL A 285 -12.08 15.57 -0.08
C VAL A 285 -12.47 14.26 0.61
N LYS A 286 -11.92 13.15 0.12
CA LYS A 286 -11.98 11.85 0.78
C LYS A 286 -10.61 11.19 0.68
N ASP A 287 -10.03 10.86 1.83
CA ASP A 287 -8.73 10.19 1.94
C ASP A 287 -7.63 10.90 1.08
N GLY A 288 -7.61 12.23 1.15
CA GLY A 288 -6.68 13.12 0.42
C GLY A 288 -7.09 13.45 -1.02
N VAL A 289 -7.98 12.68 -1.66
CA VAL A 289 -8.41 12.91 -3.05
C VAL A 289 -9.65 13.82 -3.09
N TYR A 290 -9.57 14.88 -3.89
CA TYR A 290 -10.66 15.82 -4.11
C TYR A 290 -11.46 15.43 -5.35
N GLN A 291 -12.78 15.44 -5.23
CA GLN A 291 -13.72 15.12 -6.30
C GLN A 291 -14.80 16.20 -6.44
N ASN A 292 -15.43 16.27 -7.62
CA ASN A 292 -16.59 17.13 -7.90
C ASN A 292 -16.37 18.62 -7.57
N GLY A 293 -15.19 19.16 -7.87
CA GLY A 293 -14.87 20.56 -7.62
C GLY A 293 -14.01 21.19 -8.70
N THR A 294 -13.74 22.48 -8.51
CA THR A 294 -12.90 23.27 -9.40
C THR A 294 -11.54 23.48 -8.73
N TYR A 295 -10.48 23.13 -9.46
CA TYR A 295 -9.11 23.42 -9.04
C TYR A 295 -8.75 24.86 -9.43
N SER A 296 -8.28 25.63 -8.45
CA SER A 296 -7.62 26.92 -8.65
C SER A 296 -6.11 26.68 -8.78
N PRO A 297 -5.51 26.96 -9.95
CA PRO A 297 -4.14 26.54 -10.23
C PRO A 297 -3.09 27.07 -9.25
N GLY A 298 -2.25 26.16 -8.78
CA GLY A 298 -0.95 26.46 -8.20
C GLY A 298 0.12 26.65 -9.28
N THR A 299 1.34 26.25 -8.98
CA THR A 299 2.47 26.35 -9.90
C THR A 299 2.51 25.14 -10.82
N LYS A 300 2.57 25.36 -12.14
CA LYS A 300 2.84 24.28 -13.10
C LYS A 300 4.24 23.73 -12.84
N ASN A 301 4.32 22.45 -12.50
CA ASN A 301 5.58 21.76 -12.26
C ASN A 301 6.17 21.22 -13.57
N THR A 302 5.39 20.47 -14.33
CA THR A 302 5.83 19.82 -15.57
C THR A 302 4.64 19.48 -16.46
N SER A 303 4.92 18.89 -17.62
CA SER A 303 3.93 18.26 -18.49
C SER A 303 4.49 16.99 -19.09
N PHE A 304 3.62 16.05 -19.46
CA PHE A 304 4.02 14.78 -20.00
C PHE A 304 3.05 14.26 -21.07
N THR A 305 3.56 13.50 -22.02
CA THR A 305 2.75 12.81 -23.04
C THR A 305 2.89 11.31 -22.83
N THR A 306 1.77 10.61 -22.71
CA THR A 306 1.67 9.15 -22.57
C THR A 306 2.06 8.44 -23.87
N SER A 307 3.36 8.26 -24.09
CA SER A 307 3.90 7.61 -25.30
C SER A 307 4.21 6.12 -25.11
N SER A 308 4.53 5.72 -23.88
CA SER A 308 4.73 4.35 -23.38
C SER A 308 3.76 4.05 -22.24
N VAL A 309 3.64 2.77 -21.87
CA VAL A 309 2.83 2.31 -20.74
C VAL A 309 3.18 3.10 -19.47
N VAL A 310 4.47 3.27 -19.19
CA VAL A 310 4.95 4.07 -18.06
C VAL A 310 5.69 5.30 -18.58
N THR A 311 5.24 6.48 -18.16
CA THR A 311 5.96 7.73 -18.35
C THR A 311 6.74 8.05 -17.08
N ARG A 312 8.06 8.24 -17.18
CA ARG A 312 8.93 8.54 -16.03
C ARG A 312 9.51 9.94 -16.15
N ILE A 313 9.36 10.76 -15.11
CA ILE A 313 9.88 12.12 -15.04
C ILE A 313 10.74 12.28 -13.79
N GLY A 314 11.87 12.96 -13.93
CA GLY A 314 12.85 13.13 -12.87
C GLY A 314 13.86 12.00 -12.82
N VAL A 315 14.87 12.16 -11.95
CA VAL A 315 15.93 11.14 -11.80
C VAL A 315 15.31 9.92 -11.13
N THR A 316 15.28 8.80 -11.86
CA THR A 316 14.99 7.48 -11.31
C THR A 316 16.32 6.90 -10.87
N ARG A 317 16.48 6.58 -9.58
CA ARG A 317 17.63 5.83 -9.10
C ARG A 317 17.22 4.37 -9.09
N PHE A 318 17.87 3.56 -9.93
CA PHE A 318 17.63 2.12 -9.93
C PHE A 318 18.27 1.48 -8.70
N ARG A 319 17.65 0.41 -8.20
CA ARG A 319 18.21 -0.51 -7.21
C ARG A 319 19.57 -1.05 -7.68
#